data_AF-A0A2A8EVR1-F1
#
_entry.id   AF-A0A2A8EVR1-F1
#
_cell.length_a   1.000
_cell.length_b   1.000
_cell.length_c   1.000
_cell.angle_alpha   90.00
_cell.angle_beta   90.00
_cell.angle_gamma   90.00
#
_symmetry.space_group_name_H-M   'P 1'
#
loop_
_entity.id
_entity.type
_entity.pdbx_description
1 polymer ?
#
loop_
_entity_poly.entity_id
_entity_poly.type
_entity_poly.pdbx_seq_one_letter_code
_entity_poly.pdbx_strand_id
1 'polypeptide(L)'
;MKTQNAGIVNIFVPSGGGQWAVQAPIMIPAGAELGVPAAKTAMAIAWGDAWTNLIQPFWALPALAIAGLGARDIMGFYVVNLLYAGFIISLCFLFI
;
A
#
# COMPACT_ATOMS: atom_id res chain seq x y z
N MET A 1 8.96 -12.78 -19.15
CA MET A 1 8.53 -11.36 -19.10
C MET A 1 7.28 -11.22 -18.24
N LYS A 2 7.36 -11.36 -16.91
CA LYS A 2 6.22 -11.11 -16.00
C LYS A 2 6.72 -10.72 -14.61
N THR A 3 7.19 -9.49 -14.47
CA THR A 3 7.39 -8.83 -13.17
C THR A 3 6.73 -7.46 -13.27
N GLN A 4 5.39 -7.43 -13.12
CA GLN A 4 4.68 -6.18 -12.98
C GLN A 4 4.77 -5.74 -11.51
N ASN A 5 5.48 -4.64 -11.28
CA ASN A 5 5.67 -4.01 -9.97
C ASN A 5 4.31 -3.68 -9.32
N ALA A 6 4.17 -3.98 -8.03
CA ALA A 6 2.99 -3.69 -7.21
C ALA A 6 2.53 -2.21 -7.28
N GLY A 7 3.48 -1.28 -7.49
CA GLY A 7 3.17 0.14 -7.66
C GLY A 7 2.37 0.50 -8.93
N ILE A 8 2.45 -0.30 -10.01
CA ILE A 8 1.66 -0.06 -11.23
C ILE A 8 0.22 -0.56 -11.04
N VAL A 9 0.04 -1.68 -10.33
CA VAL A 9 -1.28 -2.27 -10.08
C VAL A 9 -2.14 -1.37 -9.20
N ASN A 10 -1.55 -0.66 -8.23
CA ASN A 10 -2.30 0.23 -7.36
C ASN A 10 -2.98 1.41 -8.12
N ILE A 11 -2.46 1.80 -9.29
CA ILE A 11 -3.10 2.82 -10.12
C ILE A 11 -4.45 2.32 -10.70
N PHE A 12 -4.57 1.03 -10.99
CA PHE A 12 -5.75 0.44 -11.66
C PHE A 12 -6.73 -0.25 -10.70
N VAL A 13 -6.27 -0.67 -9.53
CA VAL A 13 -7.09 -1.33 -8.50
C VAL A 13 -6.82 -0.68 -7.14
N PRO A 14 -7.40 0.50 -6.87
CA PRO A 14 -7.12 1.30 -5.67
C PRO A 14 -7.97 0.82 -4.49
N SER A 15 -7.94 -0.49 -4.22
CA SER A 15 -8.65 -1.09 -3.10
C SER A 15 -7.82 -2.22 -2.51
N GLY A 16 -7.68 -2.24 -1.17
CA GLY A 16 -6.96 -3.30 -0.48
C GLY A 16 -7.53 -4.69 -0.78
N GLY A 17 -8.84 -4.81 -0.97
CA GLY A 17 -9.50 -6.07 -1.35
C GLY A 17 -9.12 -6.55 -2.76
N GLY A 18 -9.10 -5.65 -3.75
CA GLY A 18 -8.71 -5.99 -5.12
C GLY A 18 -7.22 -6.30 -5.25
N GLN A 19 -6.36 -5.55 -4.54
CA GLN A 19 -4.94 -5.87 -4.48
C GLN A 19 -4.67 -7.20 -3.78
N TRP A 20 -5.38 -7.49 -2.69
CA TRP A 20 -5.28 -8.78 -2.02
C TRP A 20 -5.67 -9.93 -2.96
N ALA A 21 -6.80 -9.80 -3.67
CA ALA A 21 -7.27 -10.81 -4.62
C ALA A 21 -6.25 -11.13 -5.73
N VAL A 22 -5.45 -10.15 -6.15
CA VAL A 22 -4.43 -10.32 -7.19
C VAL A 22 -3.07 -10.74 -6.64
N GLN A 23 -2.61 -10.12 -5.55
CA GLN A 23 -1.25 -10.28 -5.03
C GLN A 23 -1.13 -11.47 -4.07
N ALA A 24 -2.11 -11.71 -3.20
CA ALA A 24 -2.00 -12.77 -2.19
C ALA A 24 -1.79 -14.18 -2.79
N PRO A 25 -2.48 -14.59 -3.87
CA PRO A 25 -2.25 -15.91 -4.49
C PRO A 25 -0.83 -16.13 -5.04
N ILE A 26 -0.08 -15.05 -5.27
CA ILE A 26 1.29 -15.11 -5.80
C ILE A 26 2.32 -14.94 -4.68
N MET A 27 2.11 -13.94 -3.82
CA MET A 27 3.07 -13.54 -2.80
C MET A 27 3.10 -14.54 -1.64
N ILE A 28 1.95 -15.10 -1.22
CA ILE A 28 1.89 -16.04 -0.09
C ILE A 28 2.66 -17.34 -0.38
N PRO A 29 2.49 -18.01 -1.54
CA PRO A 29 3.31 -19.16 -1.91
C PRO A 29 4.80 -18.82 -2.03
N ALA A 30 5.13 -17.69 -2.66
CA ALA A 30 6.53 -17.25 -2.79
C ALA A 30 7.18 -17.02 -1.42
N GLY A 31 6.44 -16.42 -0.47
CA GLY A 31 6.90 -16.29 0.90
C GLY A 31 7.14 -17.64 1.58
N ALA A 32 6.25 -18.61 1.36
CA ALA A 32 6.40 -19.96 1.91
C ALA A 32 7.65 -20.68 1.35
N GLU A 33 7.95 -20.53 0.05
CA GLU A 33 9.17 -21.07 -0.57
C GLU A 33 10.46 -20.46 0.02
N LEU A 34 10.38 -19.20 0.45
CA LEU A 34 11.48 -18.49 1.12
C LEU A 34 11.53 -18.74 2.64
N GLY A 35 10.67 -19.61 3.18
CA GLY A 35 10.59 -19.88 4.61
C GLY A 35 10.02 -18.73 5.44
N VAL A 36 9.37 -17.75 4.81
CA VAL A 36 8.73 -16.61 5.48
C VAL A 36 7.33 -17.00 5.94
N PRO A 37 6.97 -16.78 7.23
CA PRO A 37 5.62 -17.07 7.72
C PRO A 37 4.55 -16.29 6.93
N ALA A 38 3.44 -16.97 6.61
CA ALA A 38 2.34 -16.38 5.84
C ALA A 38 1.81 -15.07 6.45
N ALA A 39 1.81 -14.95 7.79
CA ALA A 39 1.42 -13.73 8.48
C ALA A 39 2.32 -12.52 8.14
N LYS A 40 3.64 -12.71 8.05
CA LYS A 40 4.58 -11.64 7.68
C LYS A 40 4.40 -11.24 6.22
N THR A 41 4.22 -12.22 5.35
CA THR A 41 3.96 -11.99 3.92
C THR A 41 2.63 -11.24 3.70
N ALA A 42 1.56 -11.64 4.39
CA ALA A 42 0.28 -10.93 4.36
C ALA A 42 0.40 -9.49 4.89
N MET A 43 1.16 -9.30 5.97
CA MET A 43 1.43 -7.98 6.54
C MET A 43 2.20 -7.09 5.56
N ALA A 44 3.18 -7.64 4.82
CA ALA A 44 3.92 -6.89 3.80
C ALA A 44 3.02 -6.42 2.66
N ILE A 45 2.07 -7.25 2.22
CA ILE A 45 1.08 -6.87 1.21
C ILE A 45 0.19 -5.74 1.73
N ALA A 46 -0.36 -5.87 2.93
CA ALA A 46 -1.29 -4.90 3.50
C ALA A 46 -0.63 -3.53 3.77
N TRP A 47 0.58 -3.51 4.35
CA TRP A 47 1.30 -2.25 4.59
C TRP A 47 1.82 -1.62 3.30
N GLY A 48 2.19 -2.42 2.30
CA GLY A 48 2.56 -1.93 0.97
C GLY A 48 1.41 -1.20 0.28
N ASP A 49 0.19 -1.76 0.33
CA ASP A 49 -1.03 -1.11 -0.16
C ASP A 49 -1.30 0.20 0.57
N ALA A 50 -1.37 0.15 1.91
CA ALA A 50 -1.63 1.32 2.73
C ALA A 50 -0.62 2.46 2.51
N TRP A 51 0.67 2.12 2.35
CA TRP A 51 1.73 3.10 2.10
C TRP A 51 1.58 3.75 0.72
N THR A 52 1.36 2.97 -0.33
CA THR A 52 1.21 3.50 -1.70
C THR A 52 -0.08 4.29 -1.89
N ASN A 53 -1.13 4.02 -1.08
CA ASN A 53 -2.36 4.81 -1.03
C ASN A 53 -2.18 6.24 -0.51
N LEU A 54 -1.02 6.58 0.09
CA LEU A 54 -0.69 7.96 0.46
C LEU A 54 -0.27 8.81 -0.75
N ILE A 55 0.19 8.19 -1.84
CA ILE A 55 0.52 8.91 -3.09
C ILE A 55 -0.77 9.40 -3.76
N GLN A 56 -1.84 8.61 -3.66
CA GLN A 56 -3.12 8.91 -4.29
C GLN A 56 -4.28 8.43 -3.42
N PRO A 57 -4.71 9.25 -2.44
CA PRO A 57 -5.74 8.85 -1.48
C PRO A 57 -7.13 9.02 -2.09
N PHE A 58 -7.51 8.14 -3.03
CA PHE A 58 -8.84 8.16 -3.65
C PHE A 58 -9.98 8.02 -2.66
N TRP A 59 -9.75 7.29 -1.56
CA TRP A 59 -10.67 7.15 -0.44
C TRP A 59 -10.97 8.50 0.26
N ALA A 60 -10.07 9.47 0.17
CA ALA A 60 -10.24 10.76 0.81
C ALA A 60 -11.10 11.73 -0.02
N LEU A 61 -11.23 11.52 -1.33
CA LEU A 61 -11.96 12.44 -2.22
C LEU A 61 -13.41 12.72 -1.79
N PRO A 62 -14.21 11.73 -1.35
CA PRO A 62 -15.56 12.00 -0.85
C PRO A 62 -15.57 12.88 0.40
N ALA A 63 -14.64 12.66 1.33
CA ALA A 63 -14.54 13.46 2.55
C ALA A 63 -14.11 14.90 2.25
N LEU A 64 -13.19 15.09 1.29
CA LEU A 64 -12.76 16.41 0.84
C LEU A 64 -13.90 17.19 0.17
N ALA A 65 -14.75 16.51 -0.61
CA ALA A 65 -15.92 17.13 -1.23
C ALA A 65 -16.90 17.69 -0.19
N ILE A 66 -17.12 16.96 0.91
CA ILE A 66 -17.95 17.42 2.05
C ILE A 66 -17.28 18.60 2.77
N ALA A 67 -15.96 18.56 2.92
CA ALA A 67 -15.18 19.62 3.58
C ALA A 67 -14.96 20.88 2.70
N GLY A 68 -15.35 20.85 1.42
CA GLY A 68 -15.10 21.94 0.47
C GLY A 68 -13.61 22.10 0.12
N LEU A 69 -12.82 21.04 0.27
CA LEU A 69 -11.39 21.03 0.01
C LEU A 69 -11.07 20.34 -1.32
N GLY A 70 -10.00 20.78 -1.98
CA GLY A 70 -9.42 20.12 -3.13
C GLY A 70 -8.37 19.08 -2.73
N ALA A 71 -8.07 18.14 -3.63
CA ALA A 71 -7.02 17.15 -3.43
C ALA A 71 -5.66 17.80 -3.11
N ARG A 72 -5.34 18.93 -3.74
CA ARG A 72 -4.07 19.66 -3.54
C ARG A 72 -3.90 20.16 -2.10
N ASP A 73 -4.99 20.43 -1.39
CA ASP A 73 -4.95 21.02 -0.05
C ASP A 73 -4.40 20.04 0.99
N ILE A 74 -4.51 18.74 0.73
CA ILE A 74 -4.03 17.67 1.63
C ILE A 74 -2.72 17.04 1.17
N MET A 75 -2.34 17.14 -0.11
CA MET A 75 -1.20 16.40 -0.66
C MET A 75 0.11 16.67 0.09
N GLY A 76 0.34 17.89 0.56
CA GLY A 76 1.53 18.23 1.35
C GLY A 76 1.64 17.39 2.63
N PHE A 77 0.54 17.19 3.35
CA PHE A 77 0.48 16.32 4.52
C PHE A 77 0.74 14.86 4.15
N TYR A 78 0.13 14.38 3.06
CA TYR A 78 0.32 12.99 2.61
C TYR A 78 1.73 12.69 2.13
N VAL A 79 2.44 13.64 1.51
CA VAL A 79 3.85 13.46 1.11
C VAL A 79 4.76 13.33 2.33
N VAL A 80 4.56 14.17 3.36
CA VAL A 80 5.31 14.03 4.61
C VAL A 80 5.01 12.69 5.28
N ASN A 81 3.72 12.30 5.32
CA ASN A 81 3.31 11.03 5.89
C ASN A 81 3.82 9.83 5.08
N LEU A 82 3.95 9.94 3.75
CA LEU A 82 4.52 8.91 2.88
C LEU A 82 5.97 8.61 3.29
N LEU A 83 6.78 9.66 3.47
CA LEU A 83 8.18 9.51 3.87
C LEU A 83 8.29 8.97 5.30
N TYR A 84 7.53 9.55 6.23
CA TYR A 84 7.55 9.15 7.63
C TYR A 84 7.05 7.71 7.83
N ALA A 85 5.87 7.37 7.29
CA ALA A 85 5.33 6.03 7.38
C ALA A 85 6.22 5.02 6.64
N GLY A 86 6.77 5.37 5.47
CA GLY A 86 7.70 4.51 4.74
C GLY A 86 8.94 4.16 5.57
N PHE A 87 9.51 5.14 6.27
CA PHE A 87 10.62 4.92 7.18
C PHE A 87 10.24 3.99 8.35
N ILE A 88 9.13 4.27 9.03
CA ILE A 88 8.67 3.47 10.18
C ILE A 88 8.31 2.04 9.76
N ILE A 89 7.56 1.86 8.67
CA ILE A 89 7.18 0.53 8.15
C ILE A 89 8.45 -0.27 7.82
N SER A 90 9.39 0.34 7.09
CA SER A 90 10.65 -0.32 6.73
C SER A 90 11.45 -0.72 7.97
N LEU A 91 11.52 0.17 8.97
CA LEU A 91 12.18 -0.12 10.25
C LEU A 91 11.50 -1.29 10.98
N CYS A 92 10.17 -1.30 11.08
CA CYS A 92 9.42 -2.37 11.72
C CYS A 92 9.64 -3.73 11.05
N PHE A 93 9.66 -3.79 9.71
CA PHE A 93 9.93 -5.01 8.97
C PHE A 93 11.36 -5.54 9.14
N LEU A 94 12.33 -4.71 9.54
CA LEU A 94 13.67 -5.18 9.89
C LEU A 94 13.70 -5.95 11.22
N PHE A 95 12.76 -5.68 12.12
CA PHE A 95 12.73 -6.26 13.47
C PHE A 95 11.69 -7.38 13.63
N ILE A 96 10.78 -7.55 12.67
CA ILE A 96 9.75 -8.60 12.68
C ILE A 96 10.11 -9.72 11.73
#